data_AF-A0A8H6YTS0-F1
#
_entry.id   AF-A0A8H6YTS0-F1
#
_cell.length_a   1.000
_cell.length_b   1.000
_cell.length_c   1.000
_cell.angle_alpha   90.00
_cell.angle_beta   90.00
_cell.angle_gamma   90.00
#
_symmetry.space_group_name_H-M   'P 1'
#
loop_
_entity.id
_entity.type
_entity.pdbx_description
1 polymer ?
#
loop_
_entity_poly.entity_id
_entity_poly.type
_entity_poly.pdbx_seq_one_letter_code
_entity_poly.pdbx_strand_id
1 'polypeptide(L)'
;MPSAPTPRSLHACNNPSCNEFNVVNRDSLLKCGRCKTATYCNKDCQRAHWPVHKELCKAWQAAADSNAGQGVRDIKKKMGEFMWLVRGVTDYVAEIFEFYIGFKRQDPHSDGIIEFLFETPAELDEALRVLHSLRVTGEHKFRGMPGSHYERPENVPLLLRKRTSKGKEQRAFTDAVHKKMAFTEPEPGTRPNLVNLLDIVGSREDVLVICVTMRLGGTFSTHSYDFLFRDLDWSPEPPGPTPQRRAIMGPDDSAPVGTMVEFDMD
;
A
#
# COMPACT_ATOMS: atom_id res chain seq x y z
N MET A 1 20.76 -35.14 -10.92
CA MET A 1 20.30 -33.73 -10.98
C MET A 1 19.61 -33.42 -9.66
N PRO A 2 19.95 -32.35 -8.92
CA PRO A 2 19.18 -32.00 -7.74
C PRO A 2 17.79 -31.54 -8.17
N SER A 3 16.77 -32.19 -7.62
CA SER A 3 15.35 -31.87 -7.81
C SER A 3 15.05 -30.43 -7.39
N ALA A 4 14.27 -29.71 -8.19
CA ALA A 4 13.83 -28.34 -7.87
C ALA A 4 13.14 -28.29 -6.49
N PRO A 5 13.38 -27.25 -5.67
CA PRO A 5 12.72 -27.12 -4.38
C PRO A 5 11.21 -27.02 -4.58
N THR A 6 10.46 -27.90 -3.93
CA THR A 6 8.99 -27.84 -3.87
C THR A 6 8.56 -26.49 -3.29
N PRO A 7 7.54 -25.82 -3.87
CA PRO A 7 7.06 -24.55 -3.37
C PRO A 7 6.53 -24.75 -1.94
N ARG A 8 7.21 -24.14 -0.95
CA ARG A 8 6.80 -24.19 0.45
C ARG A 8 5.44 -23.51 0.59
N SER A 9 4.47 -24.25 1.11
CA SER A 9 3.14 -23.74 1.47
C SER A 9 3.27 -22.65 2.54
N LEU A 10 2.87 -21.41 2.21
CA LEU A 10 2.84 -20.26 3.14
C LEU A 10 1.69 -20.32 4.16
N HIS A 11 1.32 -21.52 4.63
CA HIS A 11 0.18 -21.70 5.52
C HIS A 11 0.64 -22.05 6.94
N ALA A 12 0.09 -21.35 7.93
CA ALA A 12 0.35 -21.56 9.36
C ALA A 12 -0.93 -21.90 10.12
N CYS A 13 -0.80 -22.50 11.31
CA CYS A 13 -1.95 -22.73 12.18
C CYS A 13 -2.47 -21.41 12.75
N ASN A 14 -3.77 -21.18 12.73
CA ASN A 14 -4.39 -19.98 13.30
C ASN A 14 -4.82 -20.14 14.77
N ASN A 15 -4.56 -21.27 15.41
CA ASN A 15 -4.80 -21.43 16.85
C ASN A 15 -3.64 -20.82 17.65
N PRO A 16 -3.83 -19.72 18.43
CA PRO A 16 -2.75 -19.07 19.17
C PRO A 16 -2.05 -19.96 20.19
N SER A 17 -2.72 -21.00 20.68
CA SER A 17 -2.17 -21.95 21.63
C SER A 17 -1.43 -23.12 20.98
N CYS A 18 -1.24 -23.09 19.66
CA CYS A 18 -0.55 -24.15 18.93
C CYS A 18 0.95 -23.83 18.82
N ASN A 19 1.82 -24.84 18.97
CA ASN A 19 3.26 -24.69 18.74
C ASN A 19 3.59 -24.28 17.28
N GLU A 20 2.66 -24.52 16.35
CA GLU A 20 2.78 -24.15 14.94
C GLU A 20 2.03 -22.85 14.60
N PHE A 21 1.64 -22.07 15.62
CA PHE A 21 1.01 -20.76 15.42
C PHE A 21 1.99 -19.83 14.71
N ASN A 22 1.59 -19.30 13.55
CA ASN A 22 2.44 -18.48 12.67
C ASN A 22 3.77 -19.12 12.20
N VAL A 23 3.95 -20.43 12.40
CA VAL A 23 5.11 -21.17 11.88
C VAL A 23 4.81 -21.61 10.44
N VAL A 24 5.55 -21.04 9.49
CA VAL A 24 5.36 -21.27 8.05
C VAL A 24 6.18 -22.49 7.61
N ASN A 25 5.65 -23.70 7.81
CA ASN A 25 6.30 -24.91 7.28
C ASN A 25 5.41 -26.18 7.31
N ARG A 26 4.10 -26.06 7.06
CA ARG A 26 3.24 -27.25 6.94
C ARG A 26 2.66 -27.42 5.55
N ASP A 27 3.03 -28.53 4.95
CA ASP A 27 2.27 -29.13 3.86
C ASP A 27 0.95 -29.67 4.44
N SER A 28 -0.16 -29.23 3.86
CA SER A 28 -1.53 -29.68 4.15
C SER A 28 -2.11 -29.31 5.52
N LEU A 29 -2.54 -28.05 5.67
CA LEU A 29 -3.38 -27.60 6.79
C LEU A 29 -4.89 -27.77 6.49
N LEU A 30 -5.63 -28.16 7.52
CA LEU A 30 -7.09 -28.20 7.51
C LEU A 30 -7.63 -26.77 7.41
N LYS A 31 -8.44 -26.48 6.39
CA LYS A 31 -9.15 -25.20 6.28
C LYS A 31 -10.47 -25.26 7.04
N CYS A 32 -10.87 -24.14 7.63
CA CYS A 32 -12.22 -24.00 8.17
C CYS A 32 -13.25 -24.23 7.07
N GLY A 33 -14.15 -25.19 7.24
CA GLY A 33 -15.15 -25.53 6.22
C GLY A 33 -16.15 -24.41 5.90
N ARG A 34 -16.34 -23.46 6.83
CA ARG A 34 -17.24 -22.31 6.65
C ARG A 34 -16.57 -21.16 5.90
N CYS A 35 -15.62 -20.48 6.54
CA CYS A 35 -14.99 -19.29 5.96
C CYS A 35 -13.88 -19.59 4.95
N LYS A 36 -13.32 -20.82 4.94
CA LYS A 36 -12.18 -21.25 4.10
C LYS A 36 -10.89 -20.42 4.25
N THR A 37 -10.87 -19.45 5.17
CA THR A 37 -9.75 -18.52 5.41
C THR A 37 -8.81 -19.02 6.51
N ALA A 38 -9.33 -19.45 7.66
CA ALA A 38 -8.50 -19.99 8.73
C ALA A 38 -7.97 -21.39 8.39
N THR A 39 -6.71 -21.64 8.72
CA THR A 39 -6.00 -22.91 8.57
C THR A 39 -5.57 -23.46 9.92
N TYR A 40 -5.60 -24.78 10.07
CA TYR A 40 -5.34 -25.48 11.33
C TYR A 40 -4.54 -26.75 11.07
N CYS A 41 -3.67 -27.10 12.02
CA CYS A 41 -2.94 -28.38 11.95
C CYS A 41 -3.90 -29.57 11.88
N ASN A 42 -5.00 -29.50 12.64
CA ASN A 42 -5.98 -30.56 12.80
C ASN A 42 -7.29 -29.99 13.36
N LYS A 43 -8.30 -30.87 13.54
CA LYS A 43 -9.60 -30.50 14.10
C LYS A 43 -9.52 -30.00 15.54
N ASP A 44 -8.52 -30.41 16.31
CA ASP A 44 -8.39 -30.00 17.71
C ASP A 44 -7.94 -28.54 17.81
N CYS A 45 -6.98 -28.11 16.97
CA CYS A 45 -6.63 -26.70 16.83
C CYS A 45 -7.82 -25.85 16.34
N GLN A 46 -8.64 -26.39 15.42
CA GLN A 46 -9.85 -25.71 14.97
C GLN A 46 -10.86 -25.54 16.11
N ARG A 47 -11.12 -26.59 16.89
CA ARG A 47 -12.05 -26.57 18.03
C ARG A 47 -11.57 -25.65 19.15
N ALA A 48 -10.28 -25.70 19.47
CA ALA A 48 -9.67 -24.84 20.47
C ALA A 48 -9.76 -23.35 20.08
N HIS A 49 -9.54 -23.02 18.80
CA HIS A 49 -9.68 -21.65 18.31
C HIS A 49 -11.16 -21.22 18.15
N TRP A 50 -12.13 -22.16 18.09
CA TRP A 50 -13.53 -21.84 17.76
C TRP A 50 -14.19 -20.74 18.61
N PRO A 51 -14.02 -20.67 19.95
CA PRO A 51 -14.67 -19.65 20.77
C PRO A 51 -14.34 -18.21 20.33
N VAL A 52 -13.12 -17.99 19.85
CA VAL A 52 -12.63 -16.70 19.34
C VAL A 52 -12.87 -16.59 17.84
N HIS A 53 -12.63 -17.66 17.09
CA HIS A 53 -12.79 -17.69 15.64
C HIS A 53 -14.23 -17.49 15.19
N LYS A 54 -15.25 -17.92 15.95
CA LYS A 54 -16.65 -17.94 15.48
C LYS A 54 -17.16 -16.59 14.96
N GLU A 55 -16.77 -15.48 15.59
CA GLU A 55 -17.22 -14.15 15.17
C GLU A 55 -16.47 -13.69 13.91
N LEU A 56 -15.15 -13.91 13.87
CA LEU A 56 -14.34 -13.71 12.65
C LEU A 56 -14.80 -14.62 11.50
N CYS A 57 -15.24 -15.85 11.80
CA CYS A 57 -15.70 -16.82 10.83
C CYS A 57 -16.98 -16.33 10.14
N LYS A 58 -17.94 -15.77 10.90
CA LYS A 58 -19.14 -15.16 10.34
C LYS A 58 -18.81 -13.94 9.50
N ALA A 59 -17.90 -13.08 9.99
CA ALA A 59 -17.47 -11.90 9.24
C ALA A 59 -16.80 -12.28 7.91
N TRP A 60 -15.89 -13.25 7.92
CA TRP A 60 -15.23 -13.73 6.70
C TRP A 60 -16.15 -14.50 5.78
N GLN A 61 -17.17 -15.19 6.32
CA GLN A 61 -18.22 -15.81 5.52
C GLN A 61 -19.10 -14.75 4.86
N ALA A 62 -19.59 -13.77 5.61
CA ALA A 62 -20.38 -12.65 5.08
C ALA A 62 -19.59 -11.83 4.04
N ALA A 63 -18.28 -11.63 4.26
CA ALA A 63 -17.41 -11.00 3.26
C ALA A 63 -17.26 -11.84 1.99
N ALA A 64 -17.23 -13.18 2.10
CA ALA A 64 -17.21 -14.06 0.93
C ALA A 64 -18.55 -14.08 0.17
N ASP A 65 -19.66 -13.97 0.90
CA ASP A 65 -21.02 -13.99 0.35
C ASP A 65 -21.44 -12.62 -0.25
N SER A 66 -20.97 -11.51 0.31
CA SER A 66 -21.31 -10.14 -0.11
C SER A 66 -20.41 -9.61 -1.23
N ASN A 67 -19.19 -10.13 -1.36
CA ASN A 67 -18.24 -9.69 -2.39
C ASN A 67 -18.39 -10.45 -3.71
N ALA A 68 -19.60 -10.54 -4.28
CA ALA A 68 -19.84 -11.05 -5.66
C ALA A 68 -18.94 -12.25 -6.10
N GLY A 69 -18.69 -13.23 -5.20
CA GLY A 69 -17.84 -14.39 -5.47
C GLY A 69 -16.31 -14.20 -5.43
N GLN A 70 -15.78 -13.01 -5.10
CA GLN A 70 -14.35 -12.78 -4.89
C GLN A 70 -13.97 -12.94 -3.41
N GLY A 71 -13.14 -13.93 -3.11
CA GLY A 71 -12.65 -14.14 -1.74
C GLY A 71 -11.71 -13.02 -1.30
N VAL A 72 -11.58 -12.79 0.02
CA VAL A 72 -10.63 -11.81 0.61
C VAL A 72 -9.20 -11.98 0.06
N ARG A 73 -8.81 -13.22 -0.27
CA ARG A 73 -7.52 -13.53 -0.92
C ARG A 73 -7.37 -12.86 -2.29
N ASP A 74 -8.41 -12.84 -3.11
CA ASP A 74 -8.34 -12.27 -4.46
C ASP A 74 -8.34 -10.74 -4.38
N ILE A 75 -9.09 -10.17 -3.45
CA ILE A 75 -8.99 -8.75 -3.10
C ILE A 75 -7.55 -8.40 -2.69
N LYS A 76 -6.91 -9.19 -1.83
CA LYS A 76 -5.52 -8.96 -1.43
C LYS A 76 -4.53 -8.98 -2.59
N LYS A 77 -4.72 -9.88 -3.57
CA LYS A 77 -3.89 -9.90 -4.78
C LYS A 77 -4.06 -8.62 -5.58
N LYS A 78 -5.31 -8.17 -5.80
CA LYS A 78 -5.63 -6.93 -6.50
C LYS A 78 -5.08 -5.70 -5.80
N MET A 79 -5.15 -5.63 -4.47
CA MET A 79 -4.54 -4.56 -3.68
C MET A 79 -3.01 -4.52 -3.87
N GLY A 80 -2.35 -5.67 -3.90
CA GLY A 80 -0.91 -5.77 -4.19
C GLY A 80 -0.57 -5.33 -5.61
N GLU A 81 -1.36 -5.75 -6.60
CA GLU A 81 -1.23 -5.32 -8.00
C GLU A 81 -1.42 -3.81 -8.15
N PHE A 82 -2.40 -3.23 -7.45
CA PHE A 82 -2.64 -1.79 -7.44
C PHE A 82 -1.40 -1.03 -6.94
N MET A 83 -0.83 -1.42 -5.78
CA MET A 83 0.39 -0.79 -5.26
C MET A 83 1.57 -0.93 -6.23
N TRP A 84 1.70 -2.09 -6.88
CA TRP A 84 2.73 -2.32 -7.91
C TRP A 84 2.56 -1.39 -9.11
N LEU A 85 1.34 -1.20 -9.60
CA LEU A 85 1.05 -0.32 -10.73
C LEU A 85 1.25 1.15 -10.36
N VAL A 86 0.77 1.59 -9.18
CA VAL A 86 0.98 2.96 -8.68
C VAL A 86 2.46 3.29 -8.60
N ARG A 87 3.30 2.38 -8.11
CA ARG A 87 4.76 2.54 -8.11
C ARG A 87 5.32 2.80 -9.52
N GLY A 88 4.72 2.24 -10.55
CA GLY A 88 5.10 2.47 -11.94
C GLY A 88 4.65 3.82 -12.51
N VAL A 89 3.69 4.53 -11.90
CA VAL A 89 3.21 5.83 -12.38
C VAL A 89 4.12 6.94 -11.85
N THR A 90 5.28 7.12 -12.50
CA THR A 90 6.41 7.83 -11.88
C THR A 90 6.18 9.32 -11.63
N ASP A 91 5.40 9.98 -12.48
CA ASP A 91 5.00 11.38 -12.25
C ASP A 91 4.04 11.50 -11.06
N TYR A 92 3.13 10.54 -10.89
CA TYR A 92 2.26 10.50 -9.74
C TYR A 92 3.00 10.14 -8.44
N VAL A 93 3.98 9.22 -8.49
CA VAL A 93 4.84 8.94 -7.33
C VAL A 93 5.53 10.20 -6.83
N ALA A 94 6.06 11.04 -7.73
CA ALA A 94 6.65 12.33 -7.35
C ALA A 94 5.61 13.24 -6.67
N GLU A 95 4.38 13.31 -7.17
CA GLU A 95 3.29 14.07 -6.56
C GLU A 95 2.90 13.53 -5.17
N ILE A 96 2.86 12.21 -4.98
CA ILE A 96 2.61 11.57 -3.67
C ILE A 96 3.68 12.00 -2.67
N PHE A 97 4.96 11.98 -3.06
CA PHE A 97 6.06 12.37 -2.17
C PHE A 97 5.99 13.84 -1.77
N GLU A 98 5.74 14.75 -2.72
CA GLU A 98 5.57 16.17 -2.40
C GLU A 98 4.41 16.39 -1.41
N PHE A 99 3.29 15.70 -1.62
CA PHE A 99 2.15 15.72 -0.71
C PHE A 99 2.52 15.19 0.70
N TYR A 100 3.11 14.00 0.77
CA TYR A 100 3.53 13.36 2.03
C TYR A 100 4.54 14.20 2.81
N ILE A 101 5.59 14.70 2.16
CA ILE A 101 6.62 15.54 2.77
C ILE A 101 6.01 16.86 3.27
N GLY A 102 5.01 17.39 2.57
CA GLY A 102 4.24 18.54 3.01
C GLY A 102 3.65 18.37 4.42
N PHE A 103 3.10 17.19 4.73
CA PHE A 103 2.60 16.85 6.07
C PHE A 103 3.74 16.61 7.07
N LYS A 104 4.75 15.81 6.70
CA LYS A 104 5.89 15.52 7.61
C LYS A 104 6.69 16.77 7.99
N ARG A 105 6.68 17.81 7.16
CA ARG A 105 7.31 19.11 7.51
C ARG A 105 6.48 19.93 8.51
N GLN A 106 5.16 19.75 8.52
CA GLN A 106 4.27 20.39 9.50
C GLN A 106 4.36 19.67 10.84
N ASP A 107 4.43 18.34 10.82
CA ASP A 107 4.68 17.50 11.99
C ASP A 107 5.74 16.42 11.70
N PRO A 108 7.01 16.64 12.09
CA PRO A 108 8.08 15.67 11.92
C PRO A 108 7.84 14.35 12.66
N HIS A 109 7.05 14.37 13.73
CA HIS A 109 6.72 13.21 14.55
C HIS A 109 5.48 12.44 14.07
N SER A 110 4.81 12.92 13.02
CA SER A 110 3.65 12.24 12.47
C SER A 110 4.00 10.84 11.96
N ASP A 111 3.22 9.86 12.40
CA ASP A 111 3.21 8.46 11.95
C ASP A 111 2.26 8.25 10.75
N GLY A 112 1.96 9.33 10.03
CA GLY A 112 1.02 9.30 8.93
C GLY A 112 1.53 8.52 7.71
N ILE A 113 0.58 7.98 6.97
CA ILE A 113 0.79 7.18 5.77
C ILE A 113 0.00 7.72 4.59
N ILE A 114 0.32 7.24 3.39
CA ILE A 114 -0.52 7.47 2.22
C ILE A 114 -1.48 6.29 2.07
N GLU A 115 -2.77 6.53 2.28
CA GLU A 115 -3.81 5.51 2.26
C GLU A 115 -4.74 5.69 1.05
N PHE A 116 -4.95 4.61 0.29
CA PHE A 116 -5.94 4.51 -0.76
C PHE A 116 -7.15 3.72 -0.26
N LEU A 117 -8.28 4.39 -0.07
CA LEU A 117 -9.51 3.78 0.44
C LEU A 117 -10.47 3.41 -0.71
N PHE A 118 -10.84 2.14 -0.78
CA PHE A 118 -11.87 1.62 -1.68
C PHE A 118 -13.08 1.14 -0.88
N GLU A 119 -14.25 1.65 -1.24
CA GLU A 119 -15.52 1.35 -0.57
C GLU A 119 -16.17 0.08 -1.12
N THR A 120 -15.86 -0.26 -2.38
CA THR A 120 -16.36 -1.50 -3.00
C THR A 120 -15.30 -2.16 -3.89
N PRO A 121 -15.38 -3.49 -4.11
CA PRO A 121 -14.50 -4.18 -5.06
C PRO A 121 -14.54 -3.61 -6.48
N ALA A 122 -15.69 -3.06 -6.92
CA ALA A 122 -15.83 -2.47 -8.24
C ALA A 122 -14.98 -1.20 -8.43
N GLU A 123 -14.79 -0.41 -7.36
CA GLU A 123 -13.91 0.76 -7.41
C GLU A 123 -12.44 0.37 -7.61
N LEU A 124 -11.99 -0.69 -6.92
CA LEU A 124 -10.64 -1.22 -7.10
C LEU A 124 -10.43 -1.80 -8.50
N ASP A 125 -11.44 -2.49 -9.02
CA ASP A 125 -11.41 -3.04 -10.38
C ASP A 125 -11.31 -1.92 -11.44
N GLU A 126 -12.05 -0.83 -11.26
CA GLU A 126 -11.98 0.34 -12.14
C GLU A 126 -10.61 1.03 -12.04
N ALA A 127 -10.07 1.19 -10.83
CA ALA A 127 -8.74 1.76 -10.63
C ALA A 127 -7.64 0.93 -11.32
N LEU A 128 -7.70 -0.40 -11.21
CA LEU A 128 -6.78 -1.32 -11.90
C LEU A 128 -6.92 -1.20 -13.42
N ARG A 129 -8.16 -1.16 -13.93
CA ARG A 129 -8.43 -0.98 -15.37
C ARG A 129 -7.80 0.31 -15.89
N VAL A 130 -7.96 1.42 -15.17
CA VAL A 130 -7.38 2.71 -15.52
C VAL A 130 -5.85 2.65 -15.47
N LEU A 131 -5.26 2.16 -14.39
CA LEU A 131 -3.80 2.02 -14.23
C LEU A 131 -3.17 1.18 -15.36
N HIS A 132 -3.82 0.10 -15.78
CA HIS A 132 -3.35 -0.72 -16.90
C HIS A 132 -3.42 0.00 -18.24
N SER A 133 -4.42 0.86 -18.42
CA SER A 133 -4.62 1.67 -19.64
C SER A 133 -3.65 2.84 -19.78
N LEU A 134 -3.00 3.27 -18.69
CA LEU A 134 -2.03 4.38 -18.75
C LEU A 134 -0.89 4.08 -19.71
N ARG A 135 -0.52 5.10 -20.49
CA ARG A 135 0.59 5.03 -21.44
C ARG A 135 1.88 4.60 -20.75
N VAL A 136 2.49 3.52 -21.24
CA VAL A 136 3.83 3.07 -20.83
C VAL A 136 4.87 3.99 -21.44
N THR A 137 5.77 4.51 -20.61
CA THR A 137 6.84 5.45 -20.99
C THR A 137 8.23 4.79 -20.95
N GLY A 138 8.36 3.61 -20.34
CA GLY A 138 9.59 2.84 -20.30
C GLY A 138 9.51 1.66 -19.33
N GLU A 139 10.65 1.06 -19.06
CA GLU A 139 10.79 -0.02 -18.08
C GLU A 139 11.97 0.26 -17.15
N HIS A 140 11.88 -0.24 -15.92
CA HIS A 140 12.87 -0.10 -14.87
C HIS A 140 13.16 -1.46 -14.25
N LYS A 141 14.44 -1.78 -14.03
CA LYS A 141 14.85 -3.00 -13.31
C LYS A 141 14.73 -2.74 -11.81
N PHE A 142 13.59 -3.08 -11.23
CA PHE A 142 13.27 -2.79 -9.84
C PHE A 142 14.11 -3.62 -8.89
N ARG A 143 14.73 -2.93 -7.93
CA ARG A 143 15.46 -3.50 -6.80
C ARG A 143 14.61 -3.43 -5.54
N GLY A 144 14.04 -4.57 -5.16
CA GLY A 144 13.27 -4.70 -3.92
C GLY A 144 14.15 -4.70 -2.67
N MET A 145 13.54 -4.38 -1.53
CA MET A 145 14.17 -4.50 -0.22
C MET A 145 14.52 -5.98 0.07
N PRO A 146 15.69 -6.29 0.65
CA PRO A 146 16.03 -7.64 1.11
C PRO A 146 14.96 -8.18 2.07
N GLY A 147 14.57 -9.45 1.91
CA GLY A 147 13.51 -10.10 2.68
C GLY A 147 12.09 -9.76 2.25
N SER A 148 11.88 -8.84 1.29
CA SER A 148 10.55 -8.52 0.78
C SER A 148 10.07 -9.54 -0.27
N HIS A 149 8.77 -9.56 -0.58
CA HIS A 149 8.22 -10.39 -1.66
C HIS A 149 8.70 -9.96 -3.06
N TYR A 150 9.38 -8.83 -3.18
CA TYR A 150 10.03 -8.37 -4.40
C TYR A 150 11.51 -8.72 -4.50
N GLU A 151 12.13 -9.29 -3.46
CA GLU A 151 13.51 -9.74 -3.55
C GLU A 151 13.64 -10.78 -4.67
N ARG A 152 14.59 -10.55 -5.58
CA ARG A 152 14.89 -11.44 -6.68
C ARG A 152 16.41 -11.60 -6.79
N PRO A 153 16.90 -12.79 -7.20
CA PRO A 153 18.28 -12.96 -7.62
C PRO A 153 18.66 -11.95 -8.72
N GLU A 154 19.90 -11.45 -8.70
CA GLU A 154 20.35 -10.42 -9.66
C GLU A 154 20.19 -10.83 -11.14
N ASN A 155 20.29 -12.13 -11.42
CA ASN A 155 20.14 -12.70 -12.75
C ASN A 155 18.67 -12.83 -13.22
N VAL A 156 17.69 -12.55 -12.37
CA VAL A 156 16.25 -12.62 -12.70
C VAL A 156 15.57 -11.32 -12.26
N PRO A 157 15.75 -10.21 -12.99
CA PRO A 157 15.28 -8.91 -12.56
C PRO A 157 13.74 -8.83 -12.56
N LEU A 158 13.20 -8.10 -11.59
CA LEU A 158 11.79 -7.71 -11.61
C LEU A 158 11.64 -6.43 -12.45
N LEU A 159 10.87 -6.48 -13.54
CA LEU A 159 10.68 -5.34 -14.42
C LEU A 159 9.44 -4.54 -14.03
N LEU A 160 9.65 -3.29 -13.62
CA LEU A 160 8.61 -2.31 -13.37
C LEU A 160 8.35 -1.50 -14.64
N ARG A 161 7.13 -1.55 -15.16
CA ARG A 161 6.72 -0.71 -16.29
C ARG A 161 6.45 0.71 -15.79
N LYS A 162 7.18 1.66 -16.33
CA LYS A 162 6.98 3.09 -16.08
C LYS A 162 5.80 3.58 -16.90
N ARG A 163 4.91 4.32 -16.27
CA ARG A 163 3.67 4.89 -16.82
C ARG A 163 3.60 6.37 -16.48
N THR A 164 2.70 7.09 -17.14
CA THR A 164 2.40 8.49 -16.85
C THR A 164 0.91 8.66 -16.54
N SER A 165 0.58 9.44 -15.51
CA SER A 165 -0.82 9.82 -15.22
C SER A 165 -1.31 10.94 -16.14
N LYS A 166 -0.38 11.66 -16.78
CA LYS A 166 -0.66 12.77 -17.71
C LYS A 166 -1.06 12.24 -19.09
N GLY A 167 -2.11 12.81 -19.66
CA GLY A 167 -2.55 12.48 -21.01
C GLY A 167 -4.07 12.32 -21.12
N LYS A 168 -4.51 11.46 -22.05
CA LYS A 168 -5.93 11.27 -22.37
C LYS A 168 -6.70 10.65 -21.19
N GLU A 169 -6.03 9.81 -20.42
CA GLU A 169 -6.61 9.07 -19.30
C GLU A 169 -6.59 9.87 -17.99
N GLN A 170 -6.02 11.08 -17.97
CA GLN A 170 -5.78 11.86 -16.73
C GLN A 170 -7.04 12.05 -15.90
N ARG A 171 -8.18 12.37 -16.51
CA ARG A 171 -9.44 12.53 -15.78
C ARG A 171 -9.89 11.22 -15.13
N ALA A 172 -9.85 10.12 -15.87
CA ALA A 172 -10.21 8.80 -15.35
C ALA A 172 -9.25 8.35 -14.23
N PHE A 173 -7.96 8.66 -14.38
CA PHE A 173 -6.96 8.44 -13.35
C PHE A 173 -7.26 9.22 -12.08
N THR A 174 -7.58 10.52 -12.20
CA THR A 174 -7.94 11.33 -11.05
C THR A 174 -9.16 10.76 -10.33
N ASP A 175 -10.20 10.39 -11.09
CA ASP A 175 -11.46 9.91 -10.54
C ASP A 175 -11.33 8.53 -9.87
N ALA A 176 -10.61 7.59 -10.50
CA ALA A 176 -10.52 6.21 -10.03
C ALA A 176 -9.36 5.95 -9.06
N VAL A 177 -8.28 6.74 -9.12
CA VAL A 177 -7.04 6.51 -8.34
C VAL A 177 -6.77 7.67 -7.38
N HIS A 178 -6.58 8.89 -7.89
CA HIS A 178 -6.13 10.02 -7.04
C HIS A 178 -7.13 10.38 -5.94
N LYS A 179 -8.43 10.44 -6.26
CA LYS A 179 -9.49 10.73 -5.27
C LYS A 179 -9.64 9.69 -4.17
N LYS A 180 -9.02 8.52 -4.32
CA LYS A 180 -9.00 7.47 -3.30
C LYS A 180 -7.88 7.67 -2.29
N MET A 181 -6.88 8.50 -2.61
CA MET A 181 -5.71 8.79 -1.80
C MET A 181 -6.01 9.80 -0.70
N ALA A 182 -5.52 9.54 0.51
CA ALA A 182 -5.48 10.48 1.61
C ALA A 182 -4.17 10.32 2.41
N PHE A 183 -3.77 11.38 3.11
CA PHE A 183 -2.86 11.24 4.24
C PHE A 183 -3.67 10.77 5.44
N THR A 184 -3.21 9.74 6.14
CA THR A 184 -3.95 9.19 7.29
C THR A 184 -3.00 8.87 8.42
N GLU A 185 -3.38 9.28 9.62
CA GLU A 185 -2.74 8.90 10.86
C GLU A 185 -3.57 7.79 11.51
N PRO A 186 -3.11 6.53 11.47
CA PRO A 186 -3.86 5.45 12.05
C PRO A 186 -3.89 5.55 13.57
N GLU A 187 -5.06 5.31 14.16
CA GLU A 187 -5.24 5.34 15.61
C GLU A 187 -4.26 4.37 16.31
N PRO A 188 -3.61 4.80 17.40
CA PRO A 188 -2.67 3.95 18.15
C PRO A 188 -3.28 2.60 18.53
N GLY A 189 -2.52 1.52 18.31
CA GLY A 189 -2.92 0.16 18.67
C GLY A 189 -3.92 -0.53 17.73
N THR A 190 -4.45 0.16 16.71
CA THR A 190 -5.42 -0.44 15.77
C THR A 190 -4.77 -1.26 14.66
N ARG A 191 -3.51 -0.96 14.31
CA ARG A 191 -2.79 -1.59 13.18
C ARG A 191 -1.38 -2.03 13.62
N PRO A 192 -1.23 -3.12 14.39
CA PRO A 192 0.07 -3.53 14.95
C PRO A 192 1.13 -3.84 13.88
N ASN A 193 0.73 -4.35 12.72
CA ASN A 193 1.66 -4.61 11.61
C ASN A 193 2.21 -3.34 10.96
N LEU A 194 1.55 -2.19 11.17
CA LEU A 194 1.98 -0.92 10.60
C LEU A 194 3.11 -0.27 11.42
N VAL A 195 3.13 -0.47 12.74
CA VAL A 195 4.18 0.07 13.63
C VAL A 195 5.57 -0.30 13.14
N ASN A 196 5.80 -1.59 12.86
CA ASN A 196 7.09 -2.07 12.35
C ASN A 196 7.49 -1.44 11.00
N LEU A 197 6.52 -1.09 10.15
CA LEU A 197 6.79 -0.44 8.87
C LEU A 197 7.14 1.03 9.06
N LEU A 198 6.45 1.71 9.98
CA LEU A 198 6.73 3.10 10.34
C LEU A 198 8.10 3.24 11.01
N ASP A 199 8.51 2.29 11.85
CA ASP A 199 9.85 2.25 12.43
C ASP A 199 10.95 2.17 11.35
N ILE A 200 10.70 1.44 10.24
CA ILE A 200 11.62 1.35 9.10
C ILE A 200 11.68 2.68 8.33
N VAL A 201 10.56 3.39 8.19
CA VAL A 201 10.53 4.72 7.56
C VAL A 201 11.24 5.74 8.44
N GLY A 202 10.90 5.80 9.72
CA GLY A 202 11.43 6.75 10.69
C GLY A 202 11.33 8.20 10.20
N SER A 203 12.47 8.90 10.15
CA SER A 203 12.59 10.29 9.69
C SER A 203 12.94 10.44 8.21
N ARG A 204 12.95 9.33 7.44
CA ARG A 204 13.31 9.36 6.02
C ARG A 204 12.28 10.10 5.18
N GLU A 205 12.75 10.86 4.20
CA GLU A 205 11.89 11.54 3.20
C GLU A 205 11.91 10.82 1.83
N ASP A 206 12.75 9.80 1.64
CA ASP A 206 12.91 9.05 0.39
C ASP A 206 12.09 7.76 0.35
N VAL A 207 11.44 7.41 1.46
CA VAL A 207 10.52 6.27 1.60
C VAL A 207 9.29 6.69 2.39
N LEU A 208 8.14 6.13 2.04
CA LEU A 208 6.90 6.24 2.79
C LEU A 208 6.15 4.90 2.78
N VAL A 209 5.21 4.73 3.72
CA VAL A 209 4.27 3.61 3.69
C VAL A 209 3.07 3.98 2.82
N ILE A 210 2.81 3.17 1.80
CA ILE A 210 1.56 3.19 1.04
C ILE A 210 0.65 2.07 1.59
N CYS A 211 -0.62 2.40 1.80
CA CYS A 211 -1.65 1.48 2.23
C CYS A 211 -2.77 1.45 1.21
N VAL A 212 -3.27 0.26 0.89
CA VAL A 212 -4.59 0.10 0.29
C VAL A 212 -5.52 -0.45 1.36
N THR A 213 -6.67 0.19 1.51
CA THR A 213 -7.74 -0.22 2.41
C THR A 213 -8.98 -0.53 1.61
N MET A 214 -9.52 -1.74 1.81
CA MET A 214 -10.78 -2.16 1.23
C MET A 214 -11.81 -2.31 2.34
N ARG A 215 -12.93 -1.59 2.27
CA ARG A 215 -14.08 -1.84 3.13
C ARG A 215 -14.72 -3.15 2.72
N LEU A 216 -14.97 -4.01 3.70
CA LEU A 216 -15.70 -5.26 3.55
C LEU A 216 -17.10 -5.06 4.15
N GLY A 217 -18.06 -5.89 3.74
CA GLY A 217 -19.44 -5.79 4.24
C GLY A 217 -19.52 -5.65 5.77
N GLY A 218 -20.28 -4.65 6.24
CA GLY A 218 -20.35 -4.26 7.65
C GLY A 218 -19.32 -3.19 8.04
N THR A 219 -18.74 -3.28 9.24
CA THR A 219 -17.73 -2.36 9.77
C THR A 219 -16.29 -2.85 9.57
N PHE A 220 -16.10 -3.93 8.82
CA PHE A 220 -14.80 -4.55 8.65
C PHE A 220 -14.02 -3.92 7.49
N SER A 221 -12.71 -3.78 7.67
CA SER A 221 -11.79 -3.35 6.61
C SER A 221 -10.61 -4.30 6.54
N THR A 222 -9.97 -4.37 5.37
CA THR A 222 -8.70 -5.08 5.22
C THR A 222 -7.64 -4.18 4.59
N HIS A 223 -6.42 -4.26 5.11
CA HIS A 223 -5.31 -3.36 4.78
C HIS A 223 -4.14 -4.11 4.16
N SER A 224 -3.59 -3.61 3.06
CA SER A 224 -2.33 -4.10 2.50
C SER A 224 -1.35 -2.95 2.47
N TYR A 225 -0.14 -3.19 2.98
CA TYR A 225 0.90 -2.18 3.08
C TYR A 225 2.06 -2.52 2.15
N ASP A 226 2.77 -1.50 1.71
CA ASP A 226 4.02 -1.62 1.00
C ASP A 226 4.88 -0.37 1.22
N PHE A 227 6.16 -0.45 0.86
CA PHE A 227 7.01 0.73 0.78
C PHE A 227 6.96 1.32 -0.62
N LEU A 228 6.83 2.64 -0.67
CA LEU A 228 7.04 3.43 -1.87
C LEU A 228 8.36 4.20 -1.70
N PHE A 229 9.28 4.04 -2.65
CA PHE A 229 10.56 4.73 -2.67
C PHE A 229 10.54 5.83 -3.71
N ARG A 230 11.13 6.98 -3.39
CA ARG A 230 11.14 8.18 -4.26
C ARG A 230 11.75 7.88 -5.62
N ASP A 231 12.87 7.16 -5.61
CA ASP A 231 13.63 6.79 -6.81
C ASP A 231 13.28 5.38 -7.31
N LEU A 232 12.08 4.88 -6.98
CA LEU A 232 11.55 3.55 -7.28
C LEU A 232 12.24 2.42 -6.52
N ASP A 233 13.56 2.41 -6.40
CA ASP A 233 14.33 1.32 -5.81
C ASP A 233 14.47 1.43 -4.30
N TRP A 234 14.57 0.28 -3.63
CA TRP A 234 15.11 0.26 -2.29
C TRP A 234 16.60 0.59 -2.30
N SER A 235 17.02 1.42 -1.35
CA SER A 235 18.42 1.72 -1.07
C SER A 235 18.68 1.68 0.44
N PRO A 236 19.79 1.05 0.89
CA PRO A 236 20.16 1.02 2.31
C PRO A 236 20.43 2.43 2.86
N GLU A 237 20.99 3.31 2.03
CA GLU A 237 21.23 4.72 2.34
C GLU A 237 20.22 5.60 1.58
N PRO A 238 19.70 6.70 2.16
CA PRO A 238 18.88 7.64 1.40
C PRO A 238 19.66 8.14 0.18
N PRO A 239 19.01 8.39 -0.97
CA PRO A 239 19.68 8.98 -2.12
C PRO A 239 20.39 10.27 -1.68
N GLY A 240 21.56 10.54 -2.26
CA GLY A 240 22.42 11.68 -1.93
C GLY A 240 21.70 13.04 -1.92
N PRO A 241 22.38 14.12 -1.53
CA PRO A 241 21.75 15.35 -1.05
C PRO A 241 20.59 15.79 -1.93
N THR A 242 19.42 15.97 -1.29
CA THR A 242 18.19 16.51 -1.86
C THR A 242 18.54 17.66 -2.82
N PRO A 243 17.99 17.72 -4.06
CA PRO A 243 18.24 18.83 -4.96
C PRO A 243 18.06 20.13 -4.18
N GLN A 244 19.14 20.93 -4.10
CA GLN A 244 19.12 22.17 -3.34
C GLN A 244 17.89 22.94 -3.77
N ARG A 245 17.08 23.35 -2.79
CA ARG A 245 15.93 24.24 -2.98
C ARG A 245 16.37 25.30 -3.98
N ARG A 246 15.75 25.37 -5.16
CA ARG A 246 15.83 26.60 -5.95
C ARG A 246 15.37 27.68 -4.98
N ALA A 247 16.29 28.57 -4.61
CA ALA A 247 15.93 29.75 -3.87
C ALA A 247 14.80 30.40 -4.67
N ILE A 248 13.61 30.43 -4.08
CA ILE A 248 12.58 31.35 -4.53
C ILE A 248 13.25 32.69 -4.30
N MET A 249 13.68 33.35 -5.39
CA MET A 249 14.08 34.75 -5.32
C MET A 249 12.91 35.45 -4.64
N GLY A 250 13.17 35.96 -3.43
CA GLY A 250 12.20 36.81 -2.75
C GLY A 250 11.85 37.98 -3.66
N PRO A 251 10.67 38.60 -3.47
CA PRO A 251 10.33 39.82 -4.18
C PRO A 251 11.46 40.84 -3.96
N ASP A 252 11.89 41.43 -5.06
CA ASP A 252 12.94 42.45 -5.09
C ASP A 252 12.45 43.68 -4.33
N ASP A 253 12.99 43.92 -3.12
CA ASP A 253 12.68 45.08 -2.26
C ASP A 253 13.15 46.43 -2.85
N SER A 254 13.55 46.48 -4.12
CA SER A 254 13.92 47.71 -4.83
C SER A 254 12.79 48.34 -5.66
N ALA A 255 11.58 47.78 -5.64
CA ALA A 255 10.43 48.42 -6.30
C ALA A 255 9.91 49.62 -5.47
N PRO A 256 9.79 50.84 -6.05
CA PRO A 256 9.30 52.00 -5.32
C PRO A 256 7.84 51.82 -4.91
N VAL A 257 7.56 52.10 -3.63
CA VAL A 257 6.21 52.09 -3.03
C VAL A 257 5.31 53.06 -3.79
N GLY A 258 4.40 52.51 -4.61
CA GLY A 258 3.35 53.27 -5.27
C GLY A 258 2.33 53.78 -4.25
N THR A 259 2.05 55.07 -4.33
CA THR A 259 1.08 55.83 -3.55
C THR A 259 -0.30 55.18 -3.58
N MET A 260 -0.89 55.01 -2.38
CA MET A 260 -2.31 54.67 -2.20
C MET A 260 -3.19 55.72 -2.88
N VAL A 261 -4.07 55.26 -3.76
CA VAL A 261 -5.20 56.05 -4.28
C VAL A 261 -6.42 55.57 -3.50
N GLU A 262 -6.93 56.41 -2.61
CA GLU A 262 -8.23 56.24 -1.98
C GLU A 262 -9.31 56.28 -3.06
N PHE A 263 -10.18 55.27 -3.08
CA PHE A 263 -11.44 55.32 -3.81
C PHE A 263 -12.55 55.35 -2.78
N ASP A 264 -13.15 56.54 -2.65
CA ASP A 264 -14.39 56.77 -1.92
C ASP A 264 -15.54 55.95 -2.51
N MET A 265 -16.38 55.45 -1.62
CA MET A 265 -17.69 54.87 -1.93
C MET A 265 -18.69 56.00 -2.12
N ASP A 266 -19.33 56.02 -3.30
CA ASP A 266 -20.69 56.52 -3.52
C ASP A 266 -21.50 55.44 -4.26
#